data_AF-A0A516PV61-F1
#
_entry.id   AF-A0A516PV61-F1
#
_cell.length_a   1.000
_cell.length_b   1.000
_cell.length_c   1.000
_cell.angle_alpha   90.00
_cell.angle_beta   90.00
_cell.angle_gamma   90.00
#
_symmetry.space_group_name_H-M   'P 1'
#
loop_
_entity.id
_entity.type
_entity.pdbx_description
1 polymer ?
#
loop_
_entity_poly.entity_id
_entity_poly.type
_entity_poly.pdbx_seq_one_letter_code
_entity_poly.pdbx_strand_id
1 'polypeptide(L)' 'MSVMETSVVDLTADASLAILERESQRELGVSAQEFLGAYDSGRFPDDWDVAALSRLEMLLPLVR' A
#
# COMPACT_ATOMS: atom_id res chain seq x y z
N MET A 1 -3.12 32.03 17.90
CA MET A 1 -2.59 30.68 17.67
C MET A 1 -3.77 29.77 17.34
N SER A 2 -4.02 29.49 16.06
CA SER A 2 -5.02 28.48 15.68
C SER A 2 -4.40 27.10 15.85
N VAL A 3 -4.94 26.31 16.76
CA VAL A 3 -4.74 24.87 16.81
C VAL A 3 -5.41 24.31 15.54
N MET A 4 -4.61 23.80 14.60
CA MET A 4 -5.15 23.02 13.50
C MET A 4 -5.69 21.72 14.11
N GLU A 5 -7.02 21.58 14.16
CA GLU A 5 -7.68 20.33 14.48
C GLU A 5 -7.13 19.25 13.54
N THR A 6 -6.33 18.36 14.08
CA THR A 6 -5.90 17.15 13.37
C THR A 6 -7.07 16.19 13.43
N SER A 7 -7.90 16.19 12.38
CA SER A 7 -8.98 15.22 12.24
C SER A 7 -8.34 13.85 11.93
N VAL A 8 -8.37 12.96 12.91
CA VAL A 8 -8.00 11.55 12.70
C VAL A 8 -9.21 10.90 12.03
N VAL A 9 -9.09 10.61 10.74
CA VAL A 9 -10.11 9.87 10.00
C VAL A 9 -9.71 8.40 10.04
N ASP A 10 -10.54 7.57 10.65
CA ASP A 10 -10.42 6.13 10.54
C ASP A 10 -10.65 5.73 9.07
N LEU A 11 -9.64 5.14 8.44
CA LEU A 11 -9.78 4.60 7.10
C LEU A 11 -10.65 3.35 7.16
N THR A 12 -11.66 3.29 6.30
CA THR A 12 -12.39 2.05 6.08
C THR A 12 -11.49 1.04 5.37
N ALA A 13 -11.78 -0.25 5.52
CA ALA A 13 -11.04 -1.30 4.81
C ALA A 13 -10.97 -1.05 3.29
N ASP A 14 -12.08 -0.59 2.70
CA ASP A 14 -12.15 -0.25 1.28
C ASP A 14 -11.26 0.94 0.91
N ALA A 15 -11.19 1.97 1.77
CA ALA A 15 -10.33 3.13 1.54
C ALA A 15 -8.84 2.76 1.66
N SER A 16 -8.48 1.94 2.65
CA SER A 16 -7.13 1.42 2.79
C SER A 16 -6.72 0.57 1.58
N LEU A 17 -7.61 -0.30 1.09
CA LEU A 17 -7.35 -1.11 -0.09
C LEU A 17 -7.19 -0.26 -1.34
N ALA A 18 -8.01 0.78 -1.50
CA ALA A 18 -7.90 1.71 -2.63
C ALA A 18 -6.56 2.49 -2.62
N ILE A 19 -6.02 2.83 -1.44
CA ILE A 19 -4.69 3.43 -1.31
C ILE A 19 -3.62 2.45 -1.80
N LEU A 20 -3.67 1.19 -1.34
CA LEU A 20 -2.72 0.17 -1.78
C LEU A 20 -2.83 -0.10 -3.28
N GLU A 21 -4.04 -0.14 -3.85
CA GLU A 21 -4.28 -0.34 -5.28
C GLU A 21 -3.60 0.77 -6.09
N ARG A 22 -3.85 2.02 -5.71
CA ARG A 22 -3.26 3.18 -6.38
C ARG A 22 -1.74 3.18 -6.32
N GLU A 23 -1.16 2.93 -5.14
CA GLU A 23 0.29 2.95 -5.00
C GLU A 23 0.95 1.73 -5.67
N SER A 24 0.33 0.55 -5.65
CA SER A 24 0.85 -0.64 -6.37
C SER A 24 0.89 -0.40 -7.88
N GLN A 25 -0.15 0.22 -8.43
CA GLN A 25 -0.20 0.59 -9.85
C GLN A 25 0.85 1.64 -10.19
N ARG A 26 1.07 2.62 -9.30
CA ARG A 26 2.02 3.70 -9.52
C ARG A 26 3.47 3.23 -9.47
N GLU A 27 3.79 2.40 -8.49
CA GLU A 27 5.18 2.03 -8.16
C GLU A 27 5.65 0.80 -8.94
N LEU A 28 4.76 -0.16 -9.18
CA LEU A 28 5.09 -1.45 -9.79
C LEU A 28 4.28 -1.75 -11.06
N GLY A 29 3.24 -0.96 -11.36
CA GLY A 29 2.38 -1.21 -12.53
C GLY A 29 1.42 -2.38 -12.34
N VAL A 30 1.18 -2.84 -11.11
CA VAL A 30 0.35 -4.02 -10.80
C VAL A 30 -0.81 -3.68 -9.87
N SER A 31 -1.78 -4.58 -9.77
CA SER A 31 -2.89 -4.45 -8.81
C SER A 31 -2.42 -4.68 -7.36
N ALA A 32 -3.14 -4.16 -6.38
CA ALA A 32 -2.89 -4.48 -4.96
C ALA A 32 -3.02 -5.98 -4.70
N GLN A 33 -3.95 -6.66 -5.38
CA GLN A 33 -4.13 -8.10 -5.23
C GLN A 33 -2.89 -8.88 -5.70
N GLU A 34 -2.27 -8.47 -6.80
CA GLU A 34 -1.04 -9.09 -7.31
C GLU A 34 0.15 -8.87 -6.36
N PHE A 35 0.31 -7.63 -5.86
CA PHE A 35 1.31 -7.32 -4.83
C PHE A 35 1.11 -8.16 -3.55
N LEU A 36 -0.12 -8.21 -3.03
CA LEU A 36 -0.43 -8.99 -1.83
C LEU A 36 -0.21 -10.49 -2.03
N GLY A 37 -0.54 -11.02 -3.21
CA GLY A 37 -0.27 -12.41 -3.56
C GLY A 37 1.23 -12.73 -3.59
N ALA A 38 2.04 -11.85 -4.18
CA ALA A 38 3.49 -11.96 -4.17
C ALA A 38 4.04 -11.91 -2.74
N TYR A 39 3.57 -10.95 -1.94
CA TYR A 39 3.96 -10.78 -0.54
C TYR A 39 3.64 -12.01 0.31
N ASP A 40 2.42 -12.54 0.22
CA ASP A 40 2.00 -13.74 0.97
C ASP A 40 2.74 -15.01 0.58
N SER A 41 3.16 -15.10 -0.69
CA SER A 41 3.97 -16.21 -1.17
C SER A 41 5.45 -16.09 -0.81
N GLY A 42 5.89 -14.91 -0.33
CA GLY A 42 7.30 -14.58 -0.10
C GLY A 42 8.15 -14.60 -1.37
N ARG A 43 7.54 -14.42 -2.55
CA ARG A 43 8.21 -14.44 -3.85
C ARG A 43 7.82 -13.20 -4.65
N PHE A 44 8.81 -12.36 -4.92
CA PHE A 44 8.66 -11.18 -5.77
C PHE A 44 9.30 -11.42 -7.14
N PRO A 45 8.72 -10.87 -8.22
CA PRO A 45 9.37 -10.80 -9.52
C PRO A 45 10.72 -10.05 -9.44
N ASP A 46 11.72 -10.51 -10.20
CA ASP A 46 13.08 -9.92 -10.21
C ASP A 46 13.11 -8.49 -10.80
N ASP A 47 12.09 -8.12 -11.58
CA ASP A 47 11.93 -6.81 -12.22
C ASP A 47 11.25 -5.77 -11.31
N TRP A 48 10.78 -6.17 -10.13
CA TRP A 48 10.20 -5.24 -9.17
C TRP A 48 11.29 -4.48 -8.41
N ASP A 49 11.17 -3.16 -8.39
CA ASP A 49 12.12 -2.29 -7.69
C ASP A 49 12.03 -2.49 -6.17
N VAL A 50 13.19 -2.68 -5.52
CA VAL A 50 13.26 -2.94 -4.07
C VAL A 50 12.78 -1.74 -3.25
N ALA A 51 12.99 -0.52 -3.73
CA ALA A 51 12.52 0.67 -3.02
C ALA A 51 10.99 0.83 -3.15
N ALA A 52 10.42 0.48 -4.31
CA ALA A 52 8.98 0.38 -4.50
C ALA A 52 8.35 -0.68 -3.58
N LEU A 53 8.94 -1.87 -3.51
CA LEU A 53 8.53 -2.93 -2.58
C LEU A 53 8.49 -2.43 -1.13
N SER A 54 9.58 -1.82 -0.67
CA SER A 54 9.68 -1.31 0.70
C SER A 54 8.63 -0.24 1.02
N ARG A 55 8.26 0.61 0.05
CA ARG A 55 7.20 1.61 0.21
C ARG A 55 5.82 0.96 0.33
N LEU A 56 5.52 -0.03 -0.50
CA LEU A 56 4.24 -0.74 -0.47
C LEU A 56 4.10 -1.58 0.81
N GLU A 57 5.19 -2.16 1.31
CA GLU A 57 5.21 -2.87 2.59
C GLU A 57 4.77 -1.98 3.77
N MET A 58 5.11 -0.68 3.75
CA MET A 58 4.66 0.27 4.77
C MET A 58 3.15 0.48 4.79
N LEU A 59 2.44 0.14 3.72
CA LEU A 59 0.99 0.26 3.61
C LEU A 59 0.26 -0.99 4.09
N LEU A 60 0.95 -2.12 4.26
CA LEU A 60 0.35 -3.39 4.69
C LEU A 60 -0.44 -3.28 6.01
N PRO A 61 0.00 -2.53 7.04
CA PRO A 61 -0.77 -2.36 8.27
C PRO A 61 -2.12 -1.66 8.09
N LEU A 62 -2.35 -1.00 6.95
CA LEU A 62 -3.63 -0.33 6.67
C LEU A 62 -4.68 -1.29 6.11
N VAL A 63 -4.22 -2.36 5.44
CA VAL A 63 -5.07 -3.31 4.71
C VAL A 63 -5.20 -4.68 5.40
N ARG A 64 -4.50 -4.88 6.52
CA ARG A 64 -4.44 -6.17 7.26
C ARG A 64 -4.78 -6.01 8.74
#